data_AF-A0A7C5LQK6-F1
#
_entry.id   AF-A0A7C5LQK6-F1
#
_cell.length_a   1.000
_cell.length_b   1.000
_cell.length_c   1.000
_cell.angle_alpha   90.00
_cell.angle_beta   90.00
_cell.angle_gamma   90.00
#
_symmetry.space_group_name_H-M   'P 1'
#
loop_
_entity.id
_entity.type
_entity.pdbx_description
1 polymer ?
#
loop_
_entity_poly.entity_id
_entity_poly.type
_entity_poly.pdbx_seq_one_letter_code
_entity_poly.pdbx_strand_id
1 'polypeptide(L)'
;AARPPSRAQTGAMADIMGAGGAAWYQWKKHGVCSGLSAEDYYRLVRLAWQRVTRPEVLRRLQAPVRLPASVIEDAFLAANPDLRPDMITITCAGSRIQEARICLTRDLEFRECGADVVRDCTLERAVLDPVR
;
A
#
# COMPACT_ATOMS: atom_id res chain seq x y z
N ALA A 1 -19.16 4.94 -20.08
CA ALA A 1 -17.90 4.57 -19.38
C ALA A 1 -17.18 5.85 -18.95
N ALA A 2 -16.55 5.87 -17.78
CA ALA A 2 -15.80 7.04 -17.29
C ALA A 2 -14.63 7.36 -18.24
N ARG A 3 -14.36 8.66 -18.46
CA ARG A 3 -13.26 9.12 -19.31
C ARG A 3 -11.91 8.68 -18.70
N PRO A 4 -10.98 8.12 -19.50
CA PRO A 4 -9.64 7.81 -19.01
C PRO A 4 -8.87 9.05 -18.55
N PRO A 5 -7.95 8.90 -17.58
CA PRO A 5 -7.19 10.03 -17.07
C PRO A 5 -6.24 10.61 -18.13
N SER A 6 -5.99 11.92 -18.03
CA SER A 6 -4.94 12.57 -18.81
C SER A 6 -3.54 12.18 -18.32
N ARG A 7 -2.52 12.41 -19.17
CA ARG A 7 -1.11 12.26 -18.75
C ARG A 7 -0.73 13.14 -17.56
N ALA A 8 -1.35 14.32 -17.44
CA ALA A 8 -1.12 15.22 -16.31
C ALA A 8 -1.66 14.61 -15.01
N GLN A 9 -2.88 14.04 -15.04
CA GLN A 9 -3.48 13.38 -13.89
C GLN A 9 -2.66 12.16 -13.43
N THR A 10 -2.17 11.33 -14.36
CA THR A 10 -1.35 10.17 -13.98
C THR A 10 0.05 10.58 -13.53
N GLY A 11 0.67 11.55 -14.21
CA GLY A 11 1.96 12.11 -13.82
C GLY A 11 1.94 12.73 -12.43
N ALA A 12 0.83 13.36 -12.06
CA ALA A 12 0.63 13.92 -10.73
C ALA A 12 0.66 12.86 -9.62
N MET A 13 0.49 11.56 -9.90
CA MET A 13 0.47 10.48 -8.89
C MET A 13 1.84 9.78 -8.70
N ALA A 14 2.87 10.22 -9.41
CA ALA A 14 4.18 9.56 -9.39
C ALA A 14 4.87 9.57 -8.01
N ASP A 15 4.55 10.54 -7.16
CA ASP A 15 5.04 10.66 -5.78
C ASP A 15 4.59 9.51 -4.86
N ILE A 16 3.43 8.91 -5.10
CA ILE A 16 2.90 7.81 -4.28
C ILE A 16 2.76 6.48 -5.03
N MET A 17 2.82 6.51 -6.37
CA MET A 17 2.73 5.32 -7.24
C MET A 17 4.03 5.03 -8.01
N GLY A 18 5.08 5.80 -7.78
CA GLY A 18 6.41 5.66 -8.39
C GLY A 18 6.53 6.19 -9.82
N ALA A 19 5.48 6.13 -10.64
CA ALA A 19 5.47 6.69 -11.99
C ALA A 19 4.05 6.89 -12.54
N GLY A 20 3.88 7.82 -13.49
CA GLY A 20 2.60 8.03 -14.17
C GLY A 20 2.11 6.82 -14.98
N GLY A 21 3.03 6.01 -15.51
CA GLY A 21 2.66 4.74 -16.18
C GLY A 21 2.06 3.72 -15.22
N ALA A 22 2.60 3.64 -13.99
CA ALA A 22 2.06 2.78 -12.94
C ALA A 22 0.66 3.28 -12.52
N ALA A 23 0.48 4.59 -12.34
CA ALA A 23 -0.83 5.17 -12.05
C ALA A 23 -1.87 4.83 -13.12
N TRP A 24 -1.52 4.99 -14.41
CA TRP A 24 -2.39 4.60 -15.53
C TRP A 24 -2.79 3.12 -15.47
N TYR A 25 -1.82 2.23 -15.23
CA TYR A 25 -2.08 0.79 -15.10
C TYR A 25 -3.06 0.50 -13.95
N GLN A 26 -2.85 1.11 -12.78
CA GLN A 26 -3.72 0.93 -11.62
C GLN A 26 -5.15 1.41 -11.91
N TRP A 27 -5.32 2.57 -12.54
CA TRP A 27 -6.65 3.03 -12.96
C TRP A 27 -7.30 2.04 -13.93
N LYS A 28 -6.58 1.58 -14.97
CA LYS A 28 -7.13 0.64 -15.96
C LYS A 28 -7.58 -0.68 -15.31
N LYS A 29 -6.78 -1.19 -14.36
CA LYS A 29 -7.02 -2.50 -13.74
C LYS A 29 -8.04 -2.46 -12.61
N HIS A 30 -8.02 -1.43 -11.78
CA HIS A 30 -8.79 -1.36 -10.54
C HIS A 30 -9.72 -0.13 -10.49
N GLY A 31 -9.33 0.99 -11.08
CA GLY A 31 -10.10 2.22 -11.08
C GLY A 31 -11.36 2.20 -11.95
N VAL A 32 -11.32 1.61 -13.15
CA VAL A 32 -12.47 1.58 -14.08
C VAL A 32 -13.70 0.92 -13.45
N CYS A 33 -13.50 -0.13 -12.65
CA CYS A 33 -14.57 -0.88 -11.99
C CYS A 33 -15.16 -0.17 -10.76
N SER A 34 -14.52 0.90 -10.26
CA SER A 34 -15.01 1.63 -9.08
C SER A 34 -16.28 2.45 -9.35
N GLY A 35 -16.60 2.74 -10.61
CA GLY A 35 -17.68 3.65 -11.00
C GLY A 35 -17.34 5.13 -10.83
N LEU A 36 -16.17 5.47 -10.27
CA LEU A 36 -15.70 6.84 -10.10
C LEU A 36 -15.17 7.45 -11.41
N SER A 37 -15.19 8.78 -11.48
CA SER A 37 -14.36 9.49 -12.45
C SER A 37 -12.87 9.22 -12.18
N ALA A 38 -12.01 9.34 -13.19
CA ALA A 38 -10.58 9.13 -12.98
C ALA A 38 -9.98 10.13 -11.97
N GLU A 39 -10.53 11.34 -11.91
CA GLU A 39 -10.15 12.37 -10.95
C GLU A 39 -10.54 11.97 -9.52
N ASP A 40 -11.79 11.56 -9.31
CA ASP A 40 -12.27 11.13 -7.99
C ASP A 40 -11.57 9.87 -7.50
N TYR A 41 -11.25 8.94 -8.42
CA TYR A 41 -10.46 7.76 -8.10
C TYR A 41 -9.08 8.16 -7.55
N TYR A 42 -8.32 9.00 -8.26
CA TYR A 42 -7.00 9.41 -7.78
C TYR A 42 -7.05 10.27 -6.52
N ARG A 43 -8.08 11.11 -6.37
CA ARG A 43 -8.35 11.84 -5.13
C ARG A 43 -8.56 10.88 -3.96
N LEU A 44 -9.39 9.85 -4.14
CA LEU A 44 -9.64 8.83 -3.12
C LEU A 44 -8.37 8.04 -2.78
N VAL A 45 -7.57 7.66 -3.78
CA VAL A 45 -6.29 6.98 -3.54
C VAL A 45 -5.33 7.85 -2.74
N ARG A 46 -5.27 9.17 -2.99
CA ARG A 46 -4.46 10.09 -2.17
C ARG A 46 -4.94 10.17 -0.73
N LEU A 47 -6.26 10.25 -0.52
CA LEU A 47 -6.82 10.26 0.83
C LEU A 47 -6.51 8.96 1.56
N ALA A 48 -6.66 7.81 0.90
CA ALA A 48 -6.31 6.50 1.45
C ALA A 48 -4.81 6.42 1.80
N TRP A 49 -3.93 6.92 0.93
CA TRP A 49 -2.50 6.98 1.17
C TRP A 49 -2.15 7.85 2.38
N GLN A 50 -2.81 9.00 2.53
CA GLN A 50 -2.60 9.92 3.65
C GLN A 50 -3.14 9.38 4.98
N ARG A 51 -4.12 8.46 4.96
CA ARG A 51 -4.64 7.81 6.17
C ARG A 51 -3.60 6.93 6.87
N VAL A 52 -2.59 6.47 6.14
CA VAL A 52 -1.55 5.56 6.63
C VAL A 52 -0.23 6.30 6.82
N THR A 53 0.26 6.31 8.05
CA THR A 53 1.60 6.76 8.39
C THR A 53 2.60 5.65 8.07
N ARG A 54 3.55 5.92 7.16
CA ARG A 54 4.64 4.99 6.86
C ARG A 54 5.65 4.97 8.02
N PRO A 55 6.04 3.80 8.55
CA PRO A 55 7.00 3.70 9.64
C PRO A 55 8.35 4.37 9.32
N GLU A 56 8.91 5.08 10.31
CA GLU A 56 10.18 5.80 10.14
C GLU A 56 11.35 4.88 9.79
N VAL A 57 11.33 3.64 10.28
CA VAL A 57 12.34 2.62 9.96
C VAL A 57 12.44 2.35 8.45
N LEU A 58 11.31 2.38 7.73
CA LEU A 58 11.30 2.20 6.27
C LEU A 58 11.90 3.40 5.54
N ARG A 59 11.74 4.60 6.10
CA ARG A 59 12.23 5.86 5.52
C ARG A 59 13.74 6.03 5.66
N ARG A 60 14.34 5.42 6.68
CA ARG A 60 15.78 5.53 7.00
C ARG A 60 16.61 4.37 6.45
N LEU A 61 15.98 3.34 5.89
CA LEU A 61 16.67 2.16 5.40
C LEU A 61 17.48 2.47 4.15
N GLN A 62 18.80 2.43 4.24
CA GLN A 62 19.72 2.75 3.13
C GLN A 62 20.35 1.52 2.47
N ALA A 63 20.31 0.37 3.13
CA ALA A 63 20.85 -0.88 2.61
C ALA A 63 19.89 -2.05 2.95
N PRO A 64 19.90 -3.14 2.17
CA PRO A 64 19.07 -4.29 2.47
C PRO A 64 19.38 -4.89 3.85
N VAL A 65 18.33 -5.27 4.58
CA VAL A 65 18.44 -5.90 5.91
C VAL A 65 17.71 -7.23 5.93
N ARG A 66 18.06 -8.10 6.89
CA ARG A 66 17.35 -9.34 7.17
C ARG A 66 16.69 -9.28 8.54
N LEU A 67 15.39 -9.52 8.58
CA LEU A 67 14.57 -9.44 9.79
C LEU A 67 13.34 -10.35 9.68
N PRO A 68 12.70 -10.68 10.81
CA PRO A 68 11.37 -11.27 10.79
C PRO A 68 10.37 -10.34 10.10
N ALA A 69 9.46 -10.89 9.30
CA ALA A 69 8.42 -10.10 8.64
C ALA A 69 7.46 -9.42 9.64
N SER A 70 7.24 -10.04 10.81
CA SER A 70 6.47 -9.49 11.91
C SER A 70 7.00 -8.14 12.41
N VAL A 71 8.31 -7.90 12.36
CA VAL A 71 8.90 -6.61 12.76
C VAL A 71 8.40 -5.47 11.88
N ILE A 72 8.09 -5.73 10.61
CA ILE A 72 7.50 -4.72 9.72
C ILE A 72 6.04 -4.47 10.06
N GLU A 73 5.28 -5.50 10.38
CA GLU A 73 3.91 -5.37 10.86
C GLU A 73 3.86 -4.53 12.15
N ASP A 74 4.67 -4.90 13.15
CA ASP A 74 4.79 -4.18 14.43
C ASP A 74 5.12 -2.70 14.22
N ALA A 75 6.01 -2.40 13.25
CA ALA A 75 6.35 -1.02 12.92
C ALA A 75 5.17 -0.23 12.34
N PHE A 76 4.32 -0.86 11.53
CA PHE A 76 3.09 -0.24 11.02
C PHE A 76 2.06 -0.02 12.13
N LEU A 77 1.86 -0.99 13.02
CA LEU A 77 0.96 -0.88 14.17
C LEU A 77 1.41 0.24 15.12
N ALA A 78 2.71 0.34 15.40
CA ALA A 78 3.27 1.40 16.23
C ALA A 78 3.10 2.80 15.60
N ALA A 79 3.19 2.91 14.27
CA ALA A 79 3.03 4.17 13.56
C ALA A 79 1.57 4.59 13.33
N ASN A 80 0.62 3.67 13.48
CA ASN A 80 -0.80 3.88 13.19
C ASN A 80 -1.66 3.33 14.34
N PRO A 81 -1.92 4.11 15.41
CA PRO A 81 -2.61 3.62 16.61
C PRO A 81 -4.03 3.04 16.39
N ASP A 82 -4.70 3.45 15.30
CA ASP A 82 -6.03 2.94 14.95
C ASP A 82 -5.98 1.62 14.13
N LEU A 83 -4.79 1.21 13.69
CA LEU A 83 -4.57 0.00 12.91
C LEU A 83 -4.34 -1.18 13.85
N ARG A 84 -5.04 -2.29 13.61
CA ARG A 84 -4.90 -3.54 14.37
C ARG A 84 -4.27 -4.65 13.52
N PRO A 85 -3.74 -5.73 14.15
CA PRO A 85 -3.09 -6.83 13.41
C PRO A 85 -3.98 -7.45 12.33
N ASP A 86 -5.29 -7.56 12.58
CA ASP A 86 -6.28 -8.12 11.63
C ASP A 86 -6.63 -7.19 10.45
N MET A 87 -6.04 -6.00 10.40
CA MET A 87 -6.32 -4.94 9.41
C MET A 87 -5.14 -4.69 8.44
N ILE A 88 -4.03 -5.38 8.66
CA ILE A 88 -2.82 -5.32 7.85
C ILE A 88 -2.34 -6.74 7.54
N THR A 89 -1.66 -6.91 6.41
CA THR A 89 -0.97 -8.15 6.08
C THR A 89 0.37 -7.82 5.44
N ILE A 90 1.45 -8.42 5.94
CA ILE A 90 2.78 -8.32 5.33
C ILE A 90 3.01 -9.53 4.45
N THR A 91 3.23 -9.32 3.16
CA THR A 91 3.44 -10.41 2.20
C THR A 91 4.91 -10.55 1.81
N CYS A 92 5.31 -11.76 1.45
CA CYS A 92 6.64 -12.06 0.92
C CYS A 92 6.56 -12.68 -0.47
N ALA A 93 7.60 -12.42 -1.27
CA ALA A 93 7.86 -13.12 -2.52
C ALA A 93 9.26 -13.76 -2.45
N GLY A 94 9.29 -15.10 -2.47
CA GLY A 94 10.52 -15.83 -2.19
C GLY A 94 11.02 -15.53 -0.76
N SER A 95 12.26 -15.06 -0.63
CA SER A 95 12.87 -14.71 0.65
C SER A 95 12.80 -13.21 0.99
N ARG A 96 11.96 -12.44 0.29
CA ARG A 96 11.89 -10.96 0.42
C ARG A 96 10.51 -10.50 0.88
N ILE A 97 10.47 -9.51 1.76
CA ILE A 97 9.23 -8.75 2.03
C ILE A 97 8.87 -7.98 0.76
N GLN A 98 7.62 -8.12 0.33
CA GLN A 98 7.13 -7.56 -0.94
C GLN A 98 6.19 -6.38 -0.73
N GLU A 99 5.18 -6.53 0.15
CA GLU A 99 4.08 -5.57 0.23
C GLU A 99 3.44 -5.59 1.61
N ALA A 100 3.08 -4.42 2.12
CA ALA A 100 2.13 -4.25 3.20
C ALA A 100 0.74 -3.96 2.60
N ARG A 101 -0.24 -4.80 2.89
CA ARG A 101 -1.64 -4.62 2.48
C ARG A 101 -2.44 -4.14 3.67
N ILE A 102 -3.14 -3.02 3.53
CA ILE A 102 -3.95 -2.42 4.58
C ILE A 102 -5.39 -2.34 4.10
N CYS A 103 -6.32 -2.82 4.93
CA CYS A 103 -7.72 -2.92 4.56
C CYS A 103 -8.53 -1.72 5.09
N LEU A 104 -9.24 -1.07 4.17
CA LEU A 104 -10.06 0.11 4.45
C LEU A 104 -11.51 -0.11 4.04
N THR A 105 -12.44 0.52 4.75
CA THR A 105 -13.83 0.70 4.29
C THR A 105 -13.86 1.66 3.10
N ARG A 106 -15.03 1.81 2.46
CA ARG A 106 -15.21 2.79 1.38
C ARG A 106 -15.07 4.23 1.88
N ASP A 107 -15.30 4.44 3.16
CA ASP A 107 -15.15 5.72 3.85
C ASP A 107 -13.72 5.92 4.41
N LEU A 108 -12.79 5.02 4.05
CA LEU A 108 -11.37 5.05 4.44
C LEU A 108 -11.09 4.82 5.93
N GLU A 109 -12.01 4.17 6.63
CA GLU A 109 -11.76 3.69 7.98
C GLU A 109 -11.04 2.34 7.96
N PHE A 110 -10.12 2.10 8.89
CA PHE A 110 -9.51 0.79 9.02
C PHE A 110 -10.58 -0.27 9.30
N ARG A 111 -10.44 -1.42 8.65
CA ARG A 111 -11.32 -2.58 8.84
C ARG A 111 -10.51 -3.86 8.86
N GLU A 112 -11.09 -4.89 9.45
CA GLU A 112 -10.58 -6.26 9.32
C GLU A 112 -10.48 -6.64 7.83
N CYS A 113 -9.35 -7.26 7.49
CA CYS A 113 -9.09 -7.78 6.16
C CYS A 113 -9.95 -9.01 5.85
N GLY A 114 -10.28 -9.22 4.58
CA GLY A 114 -10.99 -10.42 4.14
C GLY A 114 -10.13 -11.67 4.29
N ALA A 115 -10.76 -12.83 4.52
CA ALA A 115 -10.05 -14.11 4.66
C ALA A 115 -9.20 -14.51 3.44
N ASP A 116 -9.51 -13.95 2.26
CA ASP A 116 -8.73 -14.11 1.03
C ASP A 116 -7.47 -13.23 0.98
N VAL A 117 -7.40 -12.21 1.83
CA VAL A 117 -6.30 -11.24 1.93
C VAL A 117 -5.32 -11.58 3.04
N VAL A 118 -5.82 -12.02 4.22
CA VAL A 118 -5.02 -12.32 5.42
C VAL A 118 -4.10 -13.52 5.17
N ARG A 119 -2.88 -13.23 4.70
CA ARG A 119 -1.84 -14.22 4.41
C ARG A 119 -0.48 -13.64 4.75
N ASP A 120 -0.16 -13.66 6.03
CA ASP A 120 1.10 -13.11 6.51
C ASP A 120 2.30 -13.95 6.10
N CYS A 121 3.36 -13.24 5.77
CA CYS A 121 4.67 -13.78 5.65
C CYS A 121 5.17 -14.21 7.03
N THR A 122 5.47 -15.50 7.19
CA THR A 122 5.97 -16.08 8.44
C THR A 122 7.49 -16.22 8.47
N LEU A 123 8.20 -15.56 7.56
CA LEU A 123 9.65 -15.67 7.48
C LEU A 123 10.33 -14.91 8.62
N GLU A 124 11.14 -15.62 9.41
CA GLU A 124 11.98 -15.05 10.48
C GLU A 124 13.24 -14.33 9.96
N ARG A 125 13.57 -14.52 8.69
CA ARG A 125 14.78 -13.95 8.05
C ARG A 125 14.50 -13.46 6.62
N ALA A 126 13.45 -12.67 6.46
CA ALA A 126 13.12 -12.06 5.18
C ALA A 126 14.06 -10.88 4.87
N VAL A 127 14.41 -10.71 3.60
CA VAL A 127 15.15 -9.54 3.14
C VAL A 127 14.18 -8.38 2.88
N LEU A 128 14.50 -7.21 3.41
CA LEU A 128 13.83 -5.96 3.06
C LEU A 128 14.84 -5.05 2.36
N ASP A 129 14.53 -4.63 1.13
CA ASP A 129 15.31 -3.63 0.41
C ASP A 129 14.90 -2.20 0.82
N PRO A 130 15.76 -1.19 0.61
CA PRO A 130 15.40 0.21 0.75
C PRO A 130 14.13 0.57 -0.04
N VAL A 131 13.15 1.16 0.66
CA VAL A 131 11.91 1.66 0.06
C VAL A 131 12.17 3.07 -0.47
N ARG A 132 11.87 3.31 -1.74
CA ARG A 132 12.07 4.60 -2.43
C ARG A 132 10.76 5.35 -2.58
#